data_AF-A0A2V8QQG1-F1
#
_entry.id   AF-A0A2V8QQG1-F1
#
_cell.length_a   1.000
_cell.length_b   1.000
_cell.length_c   1.000
_cell.angle_alpha   90.00
_cell.angle_beta   90.00
_cell.angle_gamma   90.00
#
_symmetry.space_group_name_H-M   'P 1'
#
loop_
_entity.id
_entity.type
_entity.pdbx_description
1 polymer ?
#
loop_
_entity_poly.entity_id
_entity_poly.type
_entity_poly.pdbx_seq_one_letter_code
_entity_poly.pdbx_strand_id
1 'polypeptide(L)' 'MAKNLVIVESPAKAKTINKYLGKDYLVKASIGHIKDLPSKGLGVDVDHNFQPTYELIPDSKKRNNKKIVAELKKAAKEA' A
#
# COMPACT_ATOMS: atom_id res chain seq x y z
N MET A 1 9.93 20.65 0.63
CA MET A 1 9.70 19.19 0.59
C MET A 1 8.76 18.85 1.72
N ALA A 2 7.74 18.04 1.48
CA ALA A 2 6.89 17.55 2.57
C ALA A 2 7.76 16.67 3.48
N LYS A 3 7.73 16.90 4.79
CA LYS A 3 8.56 16.18 5.77
C LYS A 3 7.95 14.84 6.20
N ASN A 4 6.68 14.61 5.86
CA ASN A 4 5.93 13.47 6.39
C ASN A 4 5.10 12.83 5.28
N LEU A 5 5.08 11.50 5.23
CA LEU A 5 4.24 10.72 4.33
C LEU A 5 3.03 10.15 5.09
N VAL A 6 1.83 10.38 4.55
CA VAL A 6 0.60 9.72 5.01
C VAL A 6 0.06 8.86 3.89
N ILE A 7 -0.13 7.57 4.17
CA ILE A 7 -0.71 6.62 3.23
C ILE A 7 -2.13 6.31 3.68
N VAL A 8 -3.11 6.55 2.81
CA VAL A 8 -4.51 6.19 3.03
C VAL A 8 -4.98 5.18 1.99
N GLU A 9 -6.11 4.54 2.24
CA GLU A 9 -6.57 3.47 1.37
C GLU A 9 -7.15 3.95 0.02
N SER A 10 -7.87 5.07 0.01
CA SER A 10 -8.63 5.52 -1.18
C SER A 10 -8.20 6.91 -1.67
N PRO A 11 -8.25 7.18 -2.99
CA PRO A 11 -7.90 8.50 -3.55
C PRO A 11 -8.77 9.64 -3.00
N ALA A 12 -10.05 9.37 -2.69
CA ALA A 12 -10.96 10.35 -2.09
C ALA A 12 -10.49 10.77 -0.70
N LYS A 13 -10.13 9.81 0.17
CA LYS A 13 -9.53 10.09 1.48
C LYS A 13 -8.26 10.92 1.33
N ALA A 14 -7.40 10.59 0.36
CA ALA A 14 -6.14 11.30 0.17
C ALA A 14 -6.37 12.79 -0.15
N LYS A 15 -7.32 13.10 -1.04
CA LYS A 15 -7.69 14.48 -1.37
C LYS A 15 -8.22 15.24 -0.16
N THR A 16 -9.06 14.62 0.65
CA THR A 16 -9.64 15.25 1.85
C THR A 16 -8.58 15.50 2.93
N ILE A 17 -7.80 14.49 3.29
CA ILE A 17 -6.77 14.61 4.33
C ILE A 17 -5.68 15.60 3.93
N ASN A 18 -5.32 15.67 2.65
CA ASN A 18 -4.35 16.66 2.16
C ASN A 18 -4.82 18.12 2.38
N LYS A 19 -6.14 18.38 2.33
CA LYS A 19 -6.69 19.71 2.62
C LYS A 19 -6.54 20.07 4.10
N TYR A 20 -6.59 19.09 5.00
CA TYR A 20 -6.49 19.31 6.45
C TYR A 20 -5.04 19.44 6.92
N LEU A 21 -4.14 18.60 6.41
CA LEU A 21 -2.75 18.54 6.87
C LEU A 21 -1.84 19.58 6.20
N GLY A 22 -2.22 20.09 5.03
CA GLY A 22 -1.47 21.13 4.34
C GLY A 22 -0.13 20.65 3.77
N LYS A 23 0.78 21.59 3.53
CA LYS A 23 1.99 21.40 2.70
C LYS A 23 3.11 20.58 3.37
N ASP A 24 3.02 20.36 4.68
CA ASP A 24 4.03 19.61 5.43
C ASP A 24 3.90 18.09 5.26
N TYR A 25 2.77 17.65 4.70
CA TYR A 25 2.44 16.25 4.50
C TYR A 25 2.27 15.92 3.01
N LEU A 26 2.83 14.79 2.61
CA LEU A 26 2.55 14.15 1.33
C LEU A 26 1.51 13.06 1.59
N VAL A 27 0.28 13.24 1.09
CA VAL A 27 -0.77 12.23 1.25
C VAL A 27 -0.91 11.40 -0.03
N LYS A 28 -0.71 10.08 0.07
CA LYS A 28 -0.81 9.11 -1.04
C LYS A 28 -1.87 8.05 -0.77
N ALA A 29 -2.40 7.44 -1.82
CA ALA A 29 -3.37 6.36 -1.71
C ALA A 29 -2.76 5.00 -2.07
N SER A 30 -3.03 3.95 -1.27
CA SER A 30 -2.64 2.58 -1.58
C SER A 30 -3.59 1.91 -2.59
N ILE A 31 -4.81 2.43 -2.73
CA ILE A 31 -5.89 1.85 -3.54
C ILE A 31 -6.24 0.44 -3.03
N GLY A 32 -6.63 0.35 -1.76
CA GLY A 32 -6.94 -0.92 -1.10
C GLY A 32 -5.69 -1.74 -0.74
N HIS A 33 -5.87 -3.06 -0.59
CA HIS A 33 -4.80 -4.01 -0.26
C HIS A 33 -3.69 -4.01 -1.32
N ILE A 34 -2.43 -4.16 -0.88
CA ILE A 34 -1.25 -4.24 -1.77
C ILE A 34 -0.68 -5.64 -1.86
N LYS A 35 -0.90 -6.47 -0.84
CA LYS A 35 -0.52 -7.87 -0.79
C LYS A 35 -1.73 -8.71 -0.39
N ASP A 36 -1.70 -9.97 -0.80
CA ASP A 36 -2.70 -10.97 -0.46
C ASP A 36 -2.02 -12.34 -0.33
N LEU A 37 -2.75 -13.35 0.15
CA LEU A 37 -2.28 -14.73 0.12
C LEU A 37 -2.04 -15.18 -1.34
N PRO A 38 -1.09 -16.11 -1.57
CA PRO A 38 -0.89 -16.72 -2.88
C PRO A 38 -2.21 -17.24 -3.46
N SER A 39 -2.43 -17.01 -4.75
CA SER A 39 -3.65 -17.48 -5.42
C SER A 39 -3.79 -19.01 -5.52
N LYS A 40 -2.71 -19.74 -5.22
CA LYS A 40 -2.63 -21.20 -5.28
C LYS A 40 -2.02 -21.72 -3.98
N GLY A 41 -2.50 -22.88 -3.55
CA GLY A 41 -2.11 -23.48 -2.26
C GLY A 41 -2.84 -22.82 -1.09
N LEU A 42 -2.51 -23.27 0.13
CA LEU A 42 -3.16 -22.79 1.35
C LEU A 42 -2.69 -21.37 1.73
N GLY A 43 -1.47 -20.99 1.35
CA GLY A 43 -0.88 -19.68 1.68
C GLY A 43 -0.61 -19.47 3.17
N VAL A 44 -0.88 -20.47 4.01
CA VAL A 44 -0.73 -20.45 5.45
C VAL A 44 -0.06 -21.75 5.87
N ASP A 45 0.96 -21.64 6.70
CA ASP A 45 1.66 -22.76 7.30
C ASP A 45 1.00 -23.14 8.63
N VAL A 46 0.21 -24.22 8.61
CA VAL A 46 -0.58 -24.67 9.78
C VAL A 46 0.27 -25.30 10.88
N ASP A 47 1.47 -25.79 10.54
CA ASP A 47 2.37 -26.42 11.50
C ASP A 47 3.25 -25.37 12.21
N HIS A 48 3.47 -24.22 11.57
CA HIS A 48 4.26 -23.11 12.10
C HIS A 48 3.39 -21.91 12.50
N ASN A 49 2.52 -22.10 13.50
CA ASN A 49 1.70 -21.03 14.10
C ASN A 49 0.83 -20.25 13.09
N PHE A 50 0.31 -20.92 12.06
CA PHE A 50 -0.49 -20.31 10.99
C PHE A 50 0.24 -19.16 10.28
N GLN A 51 1.55 -19.29 10.07
CA GLN A 51 2.34 -18.25 9.44
C GLN A 51 1.87 -18.02 7.98
N PRO A 52 1.40 -16.82 7.62
CA PRO A 52 0.94 -16.55 6.26
C PRO A 52 2.11 -16.20 5.35
N THR A 53 2.05 -16.67 4.11
CA THR A 53 2.84 -16.13 3.00
C THR A 53 2.03 -15.05 2.31
N TYR A 54 2.66 -13.91 1.99
CA TYR A 54 2.00 -12.82 1.28
C TYR A 54 2.73 -12.48 -0.01
N GLU A 55 1.97 -12.39 -1.08
CA GLU A 55 2.45 -11.99 -2.40
C GLU A 55 1.87 -10.62 -2.78
N LEU A 56 2.59 -9.88 -3.61
CA LEU A 56 2.04 -8.67 -4.21
C LEU A 56 0.85 -9.05 -5.10
N ILE A 57 -0.28 -8.36 -4.92
CA ILE A 57 -1.45 -8.56 -5.79
C ILE A 57 -1.02 -8.23 -7.22
N PRO A 58 -1.22 -9.15 -8.19
CA PRO A 58 -0.80 -8.94 -9.57
C PRO A 58 -1.62 -7.83 -10.23
N ASP A 59 -1.04 -7.18 -11.24
CA ASP A 59 -1.66 -6.06 -11.93
C ASP A 59 -2.99 -6.45 -12.63
N SER A 60 -3.18 -7.73 -12.95
CA SER A 60 -4.43 -8.29 -13.48
C SER A 60 -5.61 -8.23 -12.51
N LYS A 61 -5.34 -8.29 -11.19
CA LYS A 61 -6.34 -8.16 -10.13
C LYS A 61 -6.43 -6.74 -9.58
N LYS A 62 -5.30 -6.02 -9.55
CA LYS A 62 -5.22 -4.64 -9.10
C LYS A 62 -4.29 -3.83 -9.99
N ARG A 63 -4.89 -3.01 -10.85
CA ARG A 63 -4.16 -2.19 -11.82
C ARG A 63 -3.07 -1.35 -11.15
N ASN A 64 -1.85 -1.41 -11.71
CA ASN A 64 -0.67 -0.65 -11.28
C ASN A 64 -0.18 -0.92 -9.85
N ASN A 65 -0.56 -2.02 -9.20
CA ASN A 65 -0.19 -2.28 -7.81
C ASN A 65 1.34 -2.29 -7.59
N LYS A 66 2.09 -2.90 -8.52
CA LYS A 66 3.57 -2.91 -8.45
C LYS A 66 4.16 -1.50 -8.51
N LYS A 67 3.61 -0.64 -9.37
CA LYS A 67 4.03 0.77 -9.49
C LYS A 67 3.68 1.57 -8.24
N ILE A 68 2.46 1.41 -7.71
CA ILE A 68 2.02 2.07 -6.48
C ILE A 68 2.96 1.73 -5.33
N VAL A 69 3.29 0.45 -5.12
CA VAL A 69 4.20 0.04 -4.04
C VAL A 69 5.61 0.60 -4.24
N ALA A 70 6.10 0.67 -5.49
CA ALA A 70 7.40 1.29 -5.78
C ALA A 70 7.41 2.79 -5.46
N GLU A 71 6.35 3.51 -5.84
CA GLU A 71 6.18 4.95 -5.54
C GLU A 71 6.06 5.20 -4.04
N LEU A 72 5.29 4.39 -3.31
CA LEU A 72 5.15 4.51 -1.86
C LEU A 72 6.47 4.24 -1.14
N LYS A 73 7.24 3.23 -1.58
CA LYS A 73 8.59 2.96 -1.06
C LYS A 73 9.55 4.12 -1.33
N LYS A 74 9.47 4.75 -2.50
CA LYS A 74 10.28 5.92 -2.84
C LYS A 74 9.90 7.12 -1.95
N ALA A 75 8.61 7.43 -1.88
CA ALA A 75 8.10 8.50 -1.04
C ALA A 75 8.47 8.32 0.45
N ALA A 76 8.48 7.08 0.95
CA ALA A 76 8.87 6.77 2.32
C ALA A 76 10.38 6.94 2.59
N LYS A 77 11.22 6.94 1.56
CA LYS A 77 12.66 7.24 1.69
C LYS A 77 12.97 8.74 1.58
N GLU A 78 12.10 9.49 0.91
CA GLU A 78 12.25 10.92 0.63
C GLU A 78 11.60 11.81 1.70
N ALA A 79 10.62 11.28 2.44
CA ALA A 79 10.02 11.90 3.61
C ALA A 79 10.90 11.65 4.84
#